data_AF-A0A6L4B7W1-F1
#
_entry.id   AF-A0A6L4B7W1-F1
#
_cell.length_a   1.000
_cell.length_b   1.000
_cell.length_c   1.000
_cell.angle_alpha   90.00
_cell.angle_beta   90.00
_cell.angle_gamma   90.00
#
_symmetry.space_group_name_H-M   'P 1'
#
loop_
_entity.id
_entity.type
_entity.pdbx_description
1 polymer ?
#
loop_
_entity_poly.entity_id
_entity_poly.type
_entity_poly.pdbx_seq_one_letter_code
_entity_poly.pdbx_strand_id
1 'polypeptide(L)'
;MGGNALACPDPWPIVPAYPRIPITYAGFYFQPGAHPMTRKHIPLLASLLALAIHANPAQAADDGRDCTRQAPISFVEMQTPNLVFNASGQIVANGLLTLKGKLRLPSDCRERHGQGRLPAVLILHGSSGVDARGDFHAEALNAAGFATLEVDMWEARGVGTGAARPALPALTYADAFTALRFLSARSDIDPARIGVLGFSWGAVISMAAATQNVATAVGGPLRFKAHAANYPICYAAWQYWTT
;
A
#
# COMPACT_ATOMS: atom_id res chain seq x y z
N MET A 1 -13.37 -20.78 -28.10
CA MET A 1 -13.78 -20.75 -26.67
C MET A 1 -13.25 -19.45 -26.09
N GLY A 2 -14.04 -18.37 -26.18
CA GLY A 2 -13.67 -17.03 -25.72
C GLY A 2 -14.35 -16.74 -24.39
N GLY A 3 -13.55 -16.47 -23.35
CA GLY A 3 -14.05 -16.07 -22.04
C GLY A 3 -14.44 -14.60 -22.05
N ASN A 4 -15.72 -14.31 -21.82
CA ASN A 4 -16.23 -12.96 -21.66
C ASN A 4 -15.64 -12.33 -20.38
N ALA A 5 -14.89 -11.24 -20.55
CA ALA A 5 -14.62 -10.31 -19.47
C ALA A 5 -15.96 -9.69 -19.05
N LEU A 6 -16.35 -9.90 -17.79
CA LEU A 6 -17.53 -9.27 -17.20
C LEU A 6 -17.27 -7.77 -17.12
N ALA A 7 -17.91 -7.00 -18.00
CA ALA A 7 -17.97 -5.55 -17.92
C ALA A 7 -18.86 -5.13 -16.74
N CYS A 8 -18.44 -4.11 -16.00
CA CYS A 8 -19.28 -3.47 -14.98
C CYS A 8 -20.54 -2.88 -15.65
N PRO A 9 -21.76 -3.09 -15.11
CA PRO A 9 -22.93 -2.38 -15.59
C PRO A 9 -22.86 -0.91 -15.15
N ASP A 10 -22.97 0.01 -16.11
CA ASP A 10 -23.04 1.45 -15.90
C ASP A 10 -24.30 1.84 -15.10
N PRO A 11 -24.18 2.61 -14.00
CA PRO A 11 -25.30 3.36 -13.48
C PRO A 11 -25.26 4.79 -14.06
N TRP A 12 -26.38 5.24 -14.63
CA TRP A 12 -26.75 6.63 -15.02
C TRP A 12 -26.75 7.02 -16.51
N PRO A 13 -27.70 7.91 -16.94
CA PRO A 13 -28.05 8.11 -18.34
C PRO A 13 -27.11 9.07 -19.09
N ILE A 14 -27.10 8.85 -20.40
CA ILE A 14 -26.30 9.48 -21.45
C ILE A 14 -26.44 11.00 -21.44
N VAL A 15 -25.32 11.73 -21.37
CA VAL A 15 -25.23 13.18 -21.64
C VAL A 15 -24.52 13.37 -23.00
N PRO A 16 -24.92 14.32 -23.88
CA PRO A 16 -24.47 14.33 -25.27
C PRO A 16 -23.00 14.74 -25.44
N ALA A 17 -22.37 14.17 -26.47
CA ALA A 17 -20.96 14.28 -26.81
C ALA A 17 -20.49 15.68 -27.23
N TYR A 18 -19.25 16.02 -26.85
CA TYR A 18 -18.35 16.95 -27.54
C TYR A 18 -16.92 16.34 -27.61
N PRO A 19 -16.04 16.75 -28.55
CA PRO A 19 -15.12 15.82 -29.21
C PRO A 19 -13.73 15.64 -28.55
N ARG A 20 -13.28 14.38 -28.61
CA ARG A 20 -11.93 13.75 -28.57
C ARG A 20 -10.73 14.52 -27.96
N ILE A 21 -10.22 13.95 -26.86
CA ILE A 21 -8.77 13.77 -26.57
C ILE A 21 -8.63 12.39 -25.86
N PRO A 22 -7.69 11.49 -26.24
CA PRO A 22 -7.57 10.19 -25.58
C PRO A 22 -6.71 10.33 -24.32
N ILE A 23 -7.31 10.27 -23.14
CA ILE A 23 -6.60 10.08 -21.87
C ILE A 23 -7.20 8.86 -21.17
N THR A 24 -6.37 7.83 -21.03
CA THR A 24 -6.64 6.60 -20.30
C THR A 24 -7.01 6.91 -18.85
N TYR A 25 -8.10 6.31 -18.37
CA TYR A 25 -8.71 6.56 -17.05
C TYR A 25 -7.70 6.42 -15.89
N ALA A 26 -7.24 7.55 -15.36
CA ALA A 26 -6.67 7.68 -14.03
C ALA A 26 -7.63 8.58 -13.22
N GLY A 27 -8.51 7.97 -12.42
CA GLY A 27 -9.39 8.73 -11.53
C GLY A 27 -8.62 9.20 -10.30
N PHE A 28 -8.33 10.49 -10.20
CA PHE A 28 -7.89 11.12 -8.97
C PHE A 28 -9.14 11.52 -8.16
N TYR A 29 -9.29 11.00 -6.94
CA TYR A 29 -10.35 11.40 -6.02
C TYR A 29 -9.80 12.31 -4.90
N PHE A 30 -10.41 13.49 -4.76
CA PHE A 30 -10.25 14.40 -3.60
C PHE A 30 -11.55 14.35 -2.77
N GLN A 31 -11.45 14.14 -1.46
CA GLN A 31 -12.61 14.21 -0.54
C GLN A 31 -12.79 15.62 0.03
N PRO A 32 -14.02 16.18 0.06
CA PRO A 32 -14.38 17.34 0.88
C PRO A 32 -15.01 16.95 2.23
N GLY A 33 -14.59 17.69 3.28
CA GLY A 33 -15.30 18.09 4.52
C GLY A 33 -16.33 17.18 5.20
N ALA A 34 -16.05 16.80 6.45
CA ALA A 34 -16.91 16.04 7.35
C ALA A 34 -18.00 16.90 8.06
N HIS A 35 -19.14 16.28 8.37
CA HIS A 35 -20.11 16.73 9.39
C HIS A 35 -20.32 15.63 10.46
N PRO A 36 -20.63 16.00 11.73
CA PRO A 36 -20.53 15.08 12.86
C PRO A 36 -21.83 14.30 13.10
N MET A 37 -21.70 13.01 13.45
CA MET A 37 -22.81 12.21 14.00
C MET A 37 -22.49 11.69 15.39
N THR A 38 -23.56 11.60 16.18
CA THR A 38 -23.65 11.57 17.63
C THR A 38 -23.37 10.19 18.26
N ARG A 39 -22.81 10.24 19.48
CA ARG A 39 -22.50 9.14 20.39
C ARG A 39 -23.66 8.15 20.58
N LYS A 40 -23.39 6.86 20.37
CA LYS A 40 -23.96 5.75 21.16
C LYS A 40 -22.88 4.69 21.45
N HIS A 41 -23.01 4.10 22.64
CA HIS A 41 -22.01 3.38 23.43
C HIS A 41 -21.37 2.15 22.76
N ILE A 42 -20.05 2.01 22.91
CA ILE A 42 -19.29 0.78 22.63
C ILE A 42 -18.42 0.48 23.88
N PRO A 43 -18.46 -0.74 24.45
CA PRO A 43 -17.73 -1.06 25.68
C PRO A 43 -16.22 -1.11 25.46
N LEU A 44 -15.47 -0.61 26.46
CA LEU A 44 -14.02 -0.67 26.53
C LEU A 44 -13.52 -2.12 26.49
N LEU A 45 -12.61 -2.41 25.56
CA LEU A 45 -11.66 -3.51 25.67
C LEU A 45 -10.26 -2.90 25.73
N ALA A 46 -9.81 -2.66 26.97
CA ALA A 46 -8.43 -2.37 27.28
C ALA A 46 -7.66 -3.69 27.38
N SER A 47 -6.69 -3.90 26.48
CA SER A 47 -5.56 -4.82 26.68
C SER A 47 -4.44 -4.41 25.72
N LEU A 48 -3.70 -3.38 26.13
CA LEU A 48 -2.41 -3.02 25.54
C LEU A 48 -1.35 -3.98 26.09
N LEU A 49 -0.97 -4.98 25.30
CA LEU A 49 0.31 -5.64 25.51
C LEU A 49 1.36 -4.86 24.72
N ALA A 50 2.11 -4.00 25.41
CA ALA A 50 3.28 -3.36 24.86
C ALA A 50 4.37 -4.42 24.66
N LEU A 51 4.53 -4.94 23.43
CA LEU A 51 5.76 -5.61 23.05
C LEU A 51 6.86 -4.55 22.87
N ALA A 52 7.79 -4.51 23.82
CA ALA A 52 9.06 -3.83 23.65
C ALA A 52 9.83 -4.53 22.50
N ILE A 53 9.92 -3.86 21.36
CA ILE A 53 10.79 -4.29 20.26
C ILE A 53 12.23 -4.02 20.70
N HIS A 54 13.02 -5.08 20.82
CA HIS A 54 14.47 -4.97 20.84
C HIS A 54 14.92 -4.56 19.43
N ALA A 55 15.26 -3.29 19.26
CA ALA A 55 15.93 -2.83 18.06
C ALA A 55 17.32 -3.47 18.00
N ASN A 56 17.56 -4.29 16.99
CA ASN A 56 18.90 -4.78 16.69
C ASN A 56 19.75 -3.56 16.28
N PRO A 57 20.91 -3.29 16.93
CA PRO A 57 21.73 -2.13 16.58
C PRO A 57 22.58 -2.49 15.36
N ALA A 58 21.95 -2.54 14.19
CA ALA A 58 22.63 -2.55 12.90
C ALA A 58 21.87 -1.68 11.90
N GLN A 59 21.42 -0.51 12.35
CA GLN A 59 21.09 0.60 11.47
C GLN A 59 21.95 1.76 11.96
N ALA A 60 23.06 1.99 11.27
CA ALA A 60 23.81 3.22 11.42
C ALA A 60 22.81 4.38 11.33
N ALA A 61 22.88 5.31 12.27
CA ALA A 61 22.07 6.52 12.25
C ALA A 61 22.31 7.25 10.93
N ASP A 62 21.34 7.14 10.03
CA ASP A 62 21.32 7.85 8.74
C ASP A 62 21.06 9.33 9.04
N ASP A 63 22.09 10.16 8.90
CA ASP A 63 22.10 11.58 9.27
C ASP A 63 21.26 12.49 8.36
N GLY A 64 20.39 11.90 7.53
CA GLY A 64 19.44 12.60 6.69
C GLY A 64 20.07 13.30 5.48
N ARG A 65 21.34 13.01 5.18
CA ARG A 65 22.08 13.58 4.03
C ARG A 65 22.27 12.61 2.86
N ASP A 66 21.62 11.43 2.90
CA ASP A 66 22.16 10.22 2.26
C ASP A 66 21.55 9.77 0.92
N CYS A 67 20.83 10.63 0.20
CA CYS A 67 20.50 10.37 -1.21
C CYS A 67 21.74 10.13 -2.09
N THR A 68 22.95 10.48 -1.63
CA THR A 68 24.21 10.37 -2.38
C THR A 68 25.06 9.14 -2.07
N ARG A 69 24.82 8.40 -0.97
CA ARG A 69 25.62 7.19 -0.65
C ARG A 69 24.85 5.89 -0.77
N GLN A 70 23.53 5.93 -0.82
CA GLN A 70 22.73 4.72 -0.96
C GLN A 70 22.68 4.30 -2.42
N ALA A 71 22.85 2.99 -2.63
CA ALA A 71 22.67 2.41 -3.95
C ALA A 71 21.27 2.79 -4.48
N PRO A 72 21.14 3.17 -5.76
CA PRO A 72 19.84 3.54 -6.35
C PRO A 72 18.77 2.46 -6.16
N ILE A 73 19.20 1.21 -5.94
CA ILE A 73 18.36 0.08 -5.58
C ILE A 73 18.97 -0.61 -4.36
N SER A 74 18.14 -0.87 -3.35
CA SER A 74 18.49 -1.65 -2.17
C SER A 74 17.37 -2.64 -1.81
N PHE A 75 17.73 -3.71 -1.12
CA PHE A 75 16.77 -4.68 -0.61
C PHE A 75 16.65 -4.49 0.90
N VAL A 76 15.41 -4.39 1.37
CA VAL A 76 15.08 -4.07 2.76
C VAL A 76 14.19 -5.14 3.35
N GLU A 77 14.30 -5.34 4.65
CA GLU A 77 13.49 -6.30 5.40
C GLU A 77 12.74 -5.59 6.52
N MET A 78 11.50 -6.02 6.75
CA MET A 78 10.60 -5.45 7.73
C MET A 78 9.86 -6.58 8.46
N GLN A 79 9.64 -6.41 9.76
CA GLN A 79 8.80 -7.33 10.52
C GLN A 79 7.33 -6.92 10.40
N THR A 80 6.49 -7.83 9.92
CA THR A 80 5.04 -7.61 9.75
C THR A 80 4.21 -8.69 10.46
N PRO A 81 3.06 -8.34 11.08
CA PRO A 81 2.15 -9.34 11.64
C PRO A 81 1.65 -10.34 10.59
N ASN A 82 1.76 -11.63 10.90
CA ASN A 82 1.15 -12.68 10.08
C ASN A 82 -0.36 -12.74 10.37
N LEU A 83 -1.19 -12.21 9.47
CA LEU A 83 -2.64 -12.28 9.64
C LEU A 83 -3.20 -13.61 9.11
N VAL A 84 -3.97 -14.30 9.94
CA VAL A 84 -4.61 -15.60 9.63
C VAL A 84 -6.06 -15.62 10.08
N PHE A 85 -6.84 -16.56 9.56
CA PHE A 85 -8.15 -16.89 10.13
C PHE A 85 -7.98 -17.83 11.32
N ASN A 86 -8.60 -17.49 12.45
CA ASN A 86 -8.75 -18.43 13.57
C ASN A 86 -9.94 -19.39 13.33
N ALA A 87 -10.18 -20.30 14.29
CA ALA A 87 -11.27 -21.28 14.21
C ALA A 87 -12.68 -20.65 14.16
N SER A 88 -12.85 -19.41 14.62
CA SER A 88 -14.12 -18.66 14.55
C SER A 88 -14.26 -17.82 13.27
N GLY A 89 -13.31 -17.92 12.32
CA GLY A 89 -13.33 -17.17 11.07
C GLY A 89 -12.95 -15.70 11.21
N GLN A 90 -12.37 -15.29 12.35
CA GLN A 90 -11.88 -13.94 12.57
C GLN A 90 -10.42 -13.81 12.12
N ILE A 91 -10.06 -12.63 11.58
CA ILE A 91 -8.67 -12.31 11.25
C ILE A 91 -7.93 -11.95 12.54
N VAL A 92 -6.87 -12.69 12.84
CA VAL A 92 -6.01 -12.50 14.01
C VAL A 92 -4.54 -12.53 13.61
N ALA A 93 -3.67 -11.92 14.43
CA ALA A 93 -2.22 -12.05 14.25
C ALA A 93 -1.72 -13.39 14.82
N ASN A 94 -0.85 -14.08 14.06
CA ASN A 94 -0.24 -15.35 14.44
C ASN A 94 1.28 -15.32 14.17
N GLY A 95 1.98 -14.56 15.01
CA GLY A 95 3.42 -14.34 14.88
C GLY A 95 3.79 -13.23 13.89
N LEU A 96 5.07 -13.18 13.55
CA LEU A 96 5.66 -12.19 12.63
C LEU A 96 6.22 -12.90 11.40
N LEU A 97 6.16 -12.19 10.27
CA LEU A 97 6.83 -12.54 9.02
C LEU A 97 7.93 -11.51 8.73
N THR A 98 8.95 -11.95 8.02
CA THR A 98 9.92 -11.04 7.38
C THR A 98 9.40 -10.66 6.01
N LEU A 99 8.87 -9.44 5.89
CA LEU A 99 8.47 -8.82 4.64
C LEU A 99 9.70 -8.22 3.97
N LYS A 100 10.00 -8.64 2.75
CA LYS A 100 11.10 -8.07 1.96
C LYS A 100 10.57 -7.07 0.95
N GLY A 101 11.42 -6.13 0.56
CA GLY A 101 11.09 -5.19 -0.50
C GLY A 101 12.31 -4.64 -1.23
N LYS A 102 12.07 -4.21 -2.46
CA LYS A 102 13.02 -3.51 -3.32
C LYS A 102 12.76 -2.01 -3.20
N LEU A 103 13.63 -1.33 -2.47
CA LEU A 103 13.62 0.12 -2.35
C LEU A 103 14.44 0.71 -3.50
N ARG A 104 13.87 1.68 -4.21
CA ARG A 104 14.57 2.46 -5.22
C ARG A 104 14.48 3.95 -4.91
N LEU A 105 15.61 4.63 -5.03
CA LEU A 105 15.72 6.09 -4.89
C LEU A 105 16.01 6.71 -6.27
N PRO A 106 15.44 7.89 -6.57
CA PRO A 106 15.75 8.59 -7.82
C PRO A 106 17.22 9.02 -7.84
N SER A 107 17.90 8.79 -8.98
CA SER A 107 19.34 9.04 -9.14
C SER A 107 19.73 10.52 -9.02
N ASP A 108 18.79 11.43 -9.25
CA ASP A 108 18.95 12.88 -9.21
C ASP A 108 18.24 13.52 -8.00
N CYS A 109 18.02 12.74 -6.92
CA CYS A 109 17.34 13.17 -5.70
C CYS A 109 17.78 14.58 -5.23
N ARG A 110 19.09 14.86 -5.20
CA ARG A 110 19.63 16.16 -4.76
C ARG A 110 19.30 17.33 -5.68
N GLU A 111 19.31 17.11 -6.99
CA GLU A 111 19.07 18.19 -7.96
C GLU A 111 17.60 18.59 -7.97
N ARG A 112 16.68 17.62 -7.81
CA ARG A 112 15.24 17.89 -7.83
C ARG A 112 14.66 18.38 -6.51
N HIS A 113 15.15 17.87 -5.39
CA HIS A 113 14.55 18.14 -4.08
C HIS A 113 15.48 18.91 -3.13
N GLY A 114 16.71 19.19 -3.53
CA GLY A 114 17.71 19.88 -2.70
C GLY A 114 18.10 19.04 -1.48
N GLN A 115 17.84 19.59 -0.29
CA GLN A 115 17.91 18.85 0.99
C GLN A 115 16.54 18.36 1.47
N GLY A 116 15.51 18.51 0.64
CA GLY A 116 14.15 18.08 0.94
C GLY A 116 14.02 16.56 0.93
N ARG A 117 13.18 16.05 1.84
CA ARG A 117 12.81 14.63 1.89
C ARG A 117 12.03 14.26 0.61
N LEU A 118 12.15 13.03 0.14
CA LEU A 118 11.51 12.53 -1.07
C LEU A 118 10.04 12.17 -0.84
N PRO A 119 9.14 12.40 -1.82
CA PRO A 119 7.87 11.69 -1.83
C PRO A 119 8.12 10.21 -2.18
N ALA A 120 7.23 9.32 -1.72
CA ALA A 120 7.39 7.88 -1.96
C ALA A 120 6.09 7.21 -2.43
N VAL A 121 6.24 6.13 -3.19
CA VAL A 121 5.13 5.26 -3.59
C VAL A 121 5.42 3.82 -3.20
N LEU A 122 4.54 3.24 -2.40
CA LEU A 122 4.50 1.80 -2.16
C LEU A 122 3.86 1.10 -3.37
N ILE A 123 4.52 0.08 -3.92
CA ILE A 123 4.02 -0.73 -5.02
C ILE A 123 3.61 -2.11 -4.49
N LEU A 124 2.36 -2.49 -4.77
CA LEU A 124 1.77 -3.76 -4.33
C LEU A 124 1.43 -4.64 -5.53
N HIS A 125 2.07 -5.80 -5.60
CA HIS A 125 1.88 -6.75 -6.69
C HIS A 125 0.50 -7.42 -6.68
N GLY A 126 0.17 -8.09 -7.79
CA GLY A 126 -1.05 -8.87 -7.94
C GLY A 126 -0.96 -10.28 -7.37
N SER A 127 -1.98 -11.09 -7.62
CA SER A 127 -2.05 -12.47 -7.13
C SER A 127 -0.87 -13.34 -7.55
N SER A 128 -0.26 -13.10 -8.71
CA SER A 128 0.86 -13.88 -9.22
C SER A 128 2.21 -13.57 -8.57
N GLY A 129 2.28 -12.57 -7.68
CA GLY A 129 3.55 -12.11 -7.10
C GLY A 129 4.16 -10.95 -7.87
N VAL A 130 5.38 -10.60 -7.48
CA VAL A 130 6.20 -9.58 -8.13
C VAL A 130 6.42 -9.95 -9.60
N ASP A 131 6.24 -8.98 -10.49
CA ASP A 131 6.50 -9.13 -11.92
C ASP A 131 6.92 -7.79 -12.55
N ALA A 132 7.08 -7.79 -13.88
CA ALA A 132 7.59 -6.63 -14.62
C ALA A 132 6.77 -5.35 -14.47
N ARG A 133 5.49 -5.41 -14.02
CA ARG A 133 4.68 -4.21 -13.79
C ARG A 133 5.27 -3.34 -12.68
N GLY A 134 5.81 -3.96 -11.63
CA GLY A 134 6.42 -3.25 -10.52
C GLY A 134 7.59 -2.40 -10.97
N ASP A 135 8.55 -3.05 -11.64
CA ASP A 135 9.73 -2.39 -12.19
C ASP A 135 9.39 -1.30 -13.21
N PHE A 136 8.43 -1.56 -14.12
CA PHE A 136 7.96 -0.58 -15.11
C PHE A 136 7.43 0.70 -14.44
N HIS A 137 6.58 0.56 -13.42
CA HIS A 137 6.04 1.72 -12.70
C HIS A 137 7.08 2.38 -11.80
N ALA A 138 7.97 1.60 -11.19
CA ALA A 138 9.05 2.12 -10.36
C ALA A 138 9.99 3.03 -11.15
N GLU A 139 10.37 2.63 -12.38
CA GLU A 139 11.20 3.45 -13.27
C GLU A 139 10.55 4.78 -13.62
N ALA A 140 9.27 4.76 -14.03
CA ALA A 140 8.54 5.98 -14.33
C ALA A 140 8.41 6.92 -13.11
N LEU A 141 8.16 6.35 -11.92
CA LEU A 141 8.05 7.10 -10.68
C LEU A 141 9.39 7.68 -10.22
N ASN A 142 10.48 6.92 -10.33
CA ASN A 142 11.83 7.41 -10.03
C ASN A 142 12.23 8.53 -11.01
N ALA A 143 11.92 8.38 -12.30
CA ALA A 143 12.14 9.44 -13.30
C ALA A 143 11.31 10.71 -13.01
N ALA A 144 10.19 10.58 -12.30
CA ALA A 144 9.38 11.70 -11.81
C ALA A 144 9.83 12.22 -10.42
N GLY A 145 10.88 11.65 -9.82
CA GLY A 145 11.45 12.09 -8.55
C GLY A 145 10.80 11.50 -7.30
N PHE A 146 10.08 10.37 -7.41
CA PHE A 146 9.54 9.63 -6.28
C PHE A 146 10.46 8.47 -5.91
N ALA A 147 10.69 8.26 -4.62
CA ALA A 147 11.18 6.97 -4.12
C ALA A 147 10.09 5.90 -4.30
N THR A 148 10.51 4.65 -4.47
CA THR A 148 9.55 3.54 -4.60
C THR A 148 9.97 2.36 -3.75
N LEU A 149 9.01 1.72 -3.08
CA LEU A 149 9.22 0.47 -2.39
C LEU A 149 8.24 -0.56 -2.95
N GLU A 150 8.74 -1.58 -3.64
CA GLU A 150 7.95 -2.74 -4.01
C GLU A 150 8.16 -3.84 -2.96
N VAL A 151 7.09 -4.34 -2.35
CA VAL A 151 7.18 -5.41 -1.35
C VAL A 151 6.74 -6.74 -1.94
N ASP A 152 7.40 -7.82 -1.54
CA ASP A 152 7.00 -9.19 -1.88
C ASP A 152 6.21 -9.82 -0.73
N MET A 153 4.89 -9.83 -0.87
CA MET A 153 3.97 -10.39 0.13
C MET A 153 3.99 -11.92 0.14
N TRP A 154 4.48 -12.56 -0.93
CA TRP A 154 4.50 -14.02 -1.07
C TRP A 154 5.78 -14.63 -0.52
N GLU A 155 6.93 -14.01 -0.78
CA GLU A 155 8.20 -14.44 -0.21
C GLU A 155 8.13 -14.48 1.32
N ALA A 156 7.51 -13.47 1.93
CA ALA A 156 7.27 -13.40 3.38
C ALA A 156 6.52 -14.62 3.95
N ARG A 157 5.79 -15.33 3.08
CA ARG A 157 4.95 -16.49 3.41
C ARG A 157 5.48 -17.81 2.80
N GLY A 158 6.67 -17.79 2.20
CA GLY A 158 7.25 -18.96 1.53
C GLY A 158 6.46 -19.41 0.30
N VAL A 159 5.71 -18.51 -0.34
CA VAL A 159 4.83 -18.79 -1.47
C VAL A 159 5.54 -18.44 -2.77
N GLY A 160 5.76 -19.41 -3.65
CA GLY A 160 6.38 -19.19 -4.97
C GLY A 160 5.40 -18.99 -6.12
N THR A 161 4.10 -19.23 -5.92
CA THR A 161 3.08 -19.11 -6.97
C THR A 161 1.80 -18.51 -6.43
N GLY A 162 1.06 -17.81 -7.29
CA GLY A 162 -0.24 -17.23 -6.92
C GLY A 162 -1.32 -18.25 -6.55
N ALA A 163 -1.11 -19.56 -6.76
CA ALA A 163 -2.04 -20.61 -6.35
C ALA A 163 -1.97 -20.90 -4.84
N ALA A 164 -0.81 -20.71 -4.21
CA ALA A 164 -0.60 -20.93 -2.78
C ALA A 164 -0.67 -19.63 -1.95
N ARG A 165 -1.11 -18.52 -2.56
CA ARG A 165 -1.27 -17.24 -1.88
C ARG A 165 -2.37 -17.33 -0.79
N PRO A 166 -2.39 -16.39 0.18
CA PRO A 166 -3.47 -16.27 1.15
C PRO A 166 -4.86 -16.23 0.51
N ALA A 167 -5.87 -16.67 1.26
CA ALA A 167 -7.24 -16.76 0.76
C ALA A 167 -7.86 -15.39 0.43
N LEU A 168 -7.52 -14.34 1.20
CA LEU A 168 -8.11 -13.00 1.07
C LEU A 168 -7.08 -11.86 1.18
N PRO A 169 -7.25 -10.75 0.43
CA PRO A 169 -6.37 -9.57 0.52
C PRO A 169 -6.25 -8.98 1.93
N ALA A 170 -7.30 -9.12 2.74
CA ALA A 170 -7.29 -8.66 4.12
C ALA A 170 -6.17 -9.28 4.97
N LEU A 171 -5.69 -10.48 4.61
CA LEU A 171 -4.57 -11.15 5.29
C LEU A 171 -3.20 -10.54 4.96
N THR A 172 -3.15 -9.58 4.04
CA THR A 172 -1.93 -8.86 3.64
C THR A 172 -2.06 -7.35 3.85
N TYR A 173 -3.10 -6.85 4.53
CA TYR A 173 -3.23 -5.43 4.85
C TYR A 173 -2.11 -4.94 5.76
N ALA A 174 -1.69 -5.78 6.73
CA ALA A 174 -0.58 -5.47 7.62
C ALA A 174 0.75 -5.25 6.89
N ASP A 175 0.98 -5.94 5.78
CA ASP A 175 2.19 -5.80 4.96
C ASP A 175 2.29 -4.36 4.41
N ALA A 176 1.20 -3.84 3.85
CA ALA A 176 1.15 -2.50 3.29
C ALA A 176 1.37 -1.40 4.35
N PHE A 177 0.73 -1.52 5.53
CA PHE A 177 0.94 -0.57 6.62
C PHE A 177 2.31 -0.70 7.30
N THR A 178 2.90 -1.91 7.29
CA THR A 178 4.28 -2.12 7.72
C THR A 178 5.25 -1.39 6.78
N ALA A 179 5.05 -1.50 5.47
CA ALA A 179 5.82 -0.76 4.47
C ALA A 179 5.63 0.76 4.59
N LEU A 180 4.41 1.24 4.85
CA LEU A 180 4.15 2.65 5.12
C LEU A 180 4.93 3.15 6.35
N ARG A 181 4.95 2.36 7.44
CA ARG A 181 5.71 2.69 8.66
C ARG A 181 7.21 2.71 8.39
N PHE A 182 7.71 1.74 7.63
CA PHE A 182 9.12 1.70 7.22
C PHE A 182 9.49 2.97 6.45
N LEU A 183 8.75 3.31 5.40
CA LEU A 183 8.97 4.53 4.62
C LEU A 183 8.86 5.80 5.49
N SER A 184 7.85 5.88 6.35
CA SER A 184 7.62 7.05 7.22
C SER A 184 8.74 7.28 8.25
N ALA A 185 9.44 6.22 8.64
CA ALA A 185 10.53 6.28 9.61
C ALA A 185 11.87 6.68 8.98
N ARG A 186 11.98 6.68 7.65
CA ARG A 186 13.21 7.08 6.98
C ARG A 186 13.41 8.61 7.04
N SER A 187 14.65 9.02 7.27
CA SER A 187 15.03 10.44 7.31
C SER A 187 14.93 11.10 5.94
N ASP A 188 15.15 10.35 4.86
CA ASP A 188 15.13 10.82 3.47
C ASP A 188 13.74 10.78 2.79
N ILE A 189 12.71 10.18 3.41
CA ILE A 189 11.33 10.13 2.87
C ILE A 189 10.41 11.05 3.67
N ASP A 190 9.58 11.83 3.00
CA ASP A 190 8.56 12.68 3.63
C ASP A 190 7.30 11.87 3.98
N PRO A 191 6.98 11.65 5.27
CA PRO A 191 5.82 10.87 5.69
C PRO A 191 4.50 11.53 5.30
N ALA A 192 4.50 12.83 5.00
CA ALA A 192 3.33 13.54 4.50
C ALA A 192 3.11 13.38 3.00
N ARG A 193 3.97 12.63 2.28
CA ARG A 193 3.90 12.41 0.83
C ARG A 193 4.17 10.95 0.43
N ILE A 194 3.54 10.01 1.14
CA ILE A 194 3.59 8.58 0.80
C ILE A 194 2.27 8.13 0.19
N GLY A 195 2.30 7.67 -1.07
CA GLY A 195 1.17 7.05 -1.76
C GLY A 195 1.30 5.53 -1.86
N VAL A 196 0.22 4.88 -2.31
CA VAL A 196 0.20 3.44 -2.61
C VAL A 196 -0.34 3.22 -4.02
N LEU A 197 0.33 2.35 -4.77
CA LEU A 197 -0.05 1.89 -6.09
C LEU A 197 -0.17 0.36 -6.03
N GLY A 198 -1.28 -0.19 -6.50
CA GLY A 198 -1.53 -1.62 -6.42
C GLY A 198 -2.24 -2.18 -7.63
N PHE A 199 -2.01 -3.47 -7.89
CA PHE A 199 -2.56 -4.20 -9.04
C PHE A 199 -3.41 -5.39 -8.62
N SER A 200 -4.63 -5.53 -9.14
CA SER A 200 -5.52 -6.66 -8.82
C SER A 200 -5.65 -6.88 -7.30
N TRP A 201 -4.96 -7.88 -6.74
CA TRP A 201 -4.81 -8.07 -5.29
C TRP A 201 -4.33 -6.81 -4.56
N GLY A 202 -3.21 -6.23 -5.00
CA GLY A 202 -2.68 -4.98 -4.46
C GLY A 202 -3.61 -3.79 -4.66
N ALA A 203 -4.44 -3.80 -5.70
CA ALA A 203 -5.44 -2.75 -5.94
C ALA A 203 -6.57 -2.80 -4.90
N VAL A 204 -6.99 -4.00 -4.48
CA VAL A 204 -7.92 -4.17 -3.35
C VAL A 204 -7.31 -3.61 -2.07
N ILE A 205 -6.02 -3.88 -1.81
CA ILE A 205 -5.32 -3.33 -0.64
C ILE A 205 -5.23 -1.81 -0.72
N SER A 206 -4.91 -1.25 -1.90
CA SER A 206 -4.87 0.20 -2.15
C SER A 206 -6.22 0.87 -1.83
N MET A 207 -7.34 0.31 -2.31
CA MET A 207 -8.68 0.80 -1.97
C MET A 207 -9.00 0.65 -0.48
N ALA A 208 -8.75 -0.52 0.10
CA ALA A 208 -9.03 -0.78 1.51
C ALA A 208 -8.22 0.15 2.41
N ALA A 209 -6.95 0.42 2.10
CA ALA A 209 -6.10 1.31 2.89
C ALA A 209 -6.57 2.78 2.88
N ALA A 210 -7.42 3.19 1.94
CA ALA A 210 -8.04 4.51 1.90
C ALA A 210 -9.19 4.66 2.92
N THR A 211 -9.73 3.53 3.41
CA THR A 211 -10.88 3.52 4.32
C THR A 211 -10.44 3.69 5.77
N GLN A 212 -11.20 4.47 6.55
CA GLN A 212 -10.84 4.80 7.94
C GLN A 212 -10.84 3.57 8.86
N ASN A 213 -11.75 2.62 8.64
CA ASN A 213 -11.83 1.37 9.42
C ASN A 213 -10.54 0.53 9.26
N VAL A 214 -10.10 0.28 8.04
CA VAL A 214 -8.88 -0.50 7.78
C VAL A 214 -7.64 0.26 8.25
N ALA A 215 -7.54 1.55 7.92
CA ALA A 215 -6.38 2.35 8.29
C ALA A 215 -6.25 2.53 9.81
N THR A 216 -7.35 2.57 10.55
CA THR A 216 -7.32 2.61 12.03
C THR A 216 -7.00 1.24 12.61
N ALA A 217 -7.59 0.17 12.09
CA ALA A 217 -7.40 -1.18 12.62
C ALA A 217 -5.97 -1.70 12.41
N VAL A 218 -5.32 -1.36 11.29
CA VAL A 218 -4.03 -1.94 10.88
C VAL A 218 -2.90 -0.90 10.82
N GLY A 219 -3.22 0.35 10.49
CA GLY A 219 -2.23 1.42 10.22
C GLY A 219 -1.88 2.33 11.39
N GLY A 220 -2.58 2.23 12.52
CA GLY A 220 -2.40 3.14 13.65
C GLY A 220 -2.66 4.60 13.24
N PRO A 221 -1.74 5.55 13.52
CA PRO A 221 -1.91 6.96 13.13
C PRO A 221 -1.50 7.28 11.69
N LEU A 222 -0.78 6.38 10.99
CA LEU A 222 -0.24 6.66 9.66
C LEU A 222 -1.31 6.46 8.58
N ARG A 223 -1.25 7.28 7.53
CA ARG A 223 -2.18 7.23 6.39
C ARG A 223 -1.40 7.44 5.09
N PHE A 224 -1.72 6.65 4.06
CA PHE A 224 -1.34 6.98 2.70
C PHE A 224 -2.04 8.28 2.28
N LYS A 225 -1.38 9.03 1.40
CA LYS A 225 -1.82 10.36 0.93
C LYS A 225 -2.38 10.33 -0.48
N ALA A 226 -2.11 9.26 -1.21
CA ALA A 226 -2.64 8.99 -2.53
C ALA A 226 -2.80 7.48 -2.72
N HIS A 227 -3.79 7.09 -3.51
CA HIS A 227 -4.14 5.70 -3.79
C HIS A 227 -4.35 5.53 -5.29
N ALA A 228 -3.56 4.67 -5.91
CA ALA A 228 -3.75 4.22 -7.28
C ALA A 228 -4.13 2.73 -7.24
N ALA A 229 -5.35 2.41 -7.66
CA ALA A 229 -5.86 1.05 -7.68
C ALA A 229 -6.10 0.59 -9.12
N ASN A 230 -5.21 -0.25 -9.63
CA ASN A 230 -5.23 -0.71 -11.01
C ASN A 230 -6.02 -2.02 -11.10
N TYR A 231 -7.15 -2.01 -11.83
CA TYR A 231 -8.05 -3.15 -12.04
C TYR A 231 -8.36 -3.94 -10.75
N PRO A 232 -8.93 -3.28 -9.72
CA PRO A 232 -9.37 -3.97 -8.51
C PRO A 232 -10.49 -4.97 -8.84
N ILE A 233 -10.54 -6.09 -8.12
CA ILE A 233 -11.60 -7.10 -8.30
C ILE A 233 -12.92 -6.55 -7.72
N CYS A 234 -14.01 -6.68 -8.48
CA CYS A 234 -15.27 -5.96 -8.28
C CYS A 234 -15.97 -6.17 -6.91
N TYR A 235 -15.74 -7.27 -6.18
CA TYR A 235 -16.36 -7.44 -4.85
C TYR A 235 -15.78 -6.50 -3.78
N ALA A 236 -14.57 -5.95 -3.99
CA ALA A 236 -14.02 -4.93 -3.11
C ALA A 236 -14.87 -3.66 -3.14
N ALA A 237 -15.38 -3.24 -4.30
CA ALA A 237 -16.26 -2.08 -4.41
C ALA A 237 -17.66 -2.31 -3.79
N TRP A 238 -18.09 -3.56 -3.59
CA TRP A 238 -19.39 -3.82 -2.95
C TRP A 238 -19.30 -3.86 -1.42
N GLN A 239 -18.19 -4.34 -0.85
CA GLN A 239 -18.05 -4.47 0.62
C GLN A 239 -17.73 -3.14 1.33
N TYR A 240 -17.22 -2.14 0.61
CA TYR A 240 -16.76 -0.87 1.20
C TYR A 240 -17.69 0.33 0.98
N TRP A 241 -18.77 0.19 0.21
CA TRP A 241 -19.64 1.31 -0.18
C TRP A 241 -21.09 1.20 0.34
N THR A 242 -21.41 0.19 1.15
CA THR A 242 -22.75 0.00 1.74
C THR A 242 -22.82 0.22 3.26
N THR A 243 -21.81 0.85 3.87
CA THR A 243 -21.81 1.25 5.29
C THR A 243 -21.22 2.64 5.44
#